data_AF-A0A5E6ZHE8-F1
#
_entry.id   AF-A0A5E6ZHE8-F1
#
_cell.length_a   1.000
_cell.length_b   1.000
_cell.length_c   1.000
_cell.angle_alpha   90.00
_cell.angle_beta   90.00
_cell.angle_gamma   90.00
#
_symmetry.space_group_name_H-M   'P 1'
#
loop_
_entity.id
_entity.type
_entity.pdbx_description
1 polymer ?
#
loop_
_entity_poly.entity_id
_entity_poly.type
_entity_poly.pdbx_seq_one_letter_code
_entity_poly.pdbx_strand_id
1 'polypeptide(L)'
;MPKGWEELVTALETDSDLRARFFARIKLFFFAAAGLSQSIWDRLDRVAEQHCGERIRMMAGLGMTEASPSCTFTTGPLSMAGYIGLPAPGCEVRLVPVDGKLEGRFRGPHIMPGYWRAPEQSAEAFDDEGFYRSGDAIKLADPCNPQWGLMFDGRLAEDFKLSSGVFVSVGPLRNRAVLEGSPYVQDLVIAAPDRECLGALVFARLYECRQLSGLPADASDAQVLASEPVRQWFADWLQRLNLQASGNASRLEWIALQDEAASIDRGEITDKGSINQRAVLQWRAAHVEALYRGQAPSILRAGKPS
;
A
#
# COMPACT_ATOMS: atom_id res chain seq x y z
N MET A 1 -11.38 -2.73 -4.22
CA MET A 1 -11.12 -2.41 -2.80
C MET A 1 -10.36 -3.60 -2.21
N PRO A 2 -9.06 -3.46 -1.89
CA PRO A 2 -8.24 -4.58 -1.40
C PRO A 2 -8.82 -5.28 -0.17
N LYS A 3 -9.38 -4.53 0.79
CA LYS A 3 -10.01 -5.08 1.99
C LYS A 3 -11.11 -6.11 1.69
N GLY A 4 -11.94 -5.85 0.68
CA GLY A 4 -12.98 -6.80 0.26
C GLY A 4 -12.41 -8.13 -0.26
N TRP A 5 -11.24 -8.11 -0.89
CA TRP A 5 -10.55 -9.33 -1.31
C TRP A 5 -9.95 -10.09 -0.14
N GLU A 6 -9.44 -9.39 0.87
CA GLU A 6 -8.90 -10.00 2.10
C GLU A 6 -9.99 -10.75 2.89
N GLU A 7 -11.13 -10.10 3.10
CA GLU A 7 -12.28 -10.71 3.77
C GLU A 7 -12.83 -11.88 2.95
N LEU A 8 -12.96 -11.71 1.64
CA LEU A 8 -13.46 -12.74 0.73
C LEU A 8 -12.57 -13.99 0.74
N VAL A 9 -11.24 -13.84 0.59
CA VAL A 9 -10.36 -15.03 0.54
C VAL A 9 -10.39 -15.81 1.86
N THR A 10 -10.51 -15.11 2.99
CA THR A 10 -10.64 -15.73 4.32
C THR A 10 -11.94 -16.52 4.45
N ALA A 11 -13.05 -15.97 3.94
CA ALA A 11 -14.32 -16.68 3.90
C ALA A 11 -14.27 -17.89 2.95
N LEU A 12 -13.67 -17.75 1.76
CA LEU A 12 -13.56 -18.85 0.79
C LEU A 12 -12.69 -20.01 1.28
N GLU A 13 -11.70 -19.76 2.14
CA GLU A 13 -10.88 -20.81 2.76
C GLU A 13 -11.69 -21.66 3.74
N THR A 14 -12.67 -21.07 4.43
CA THR A 14 -13.36 -21.69 5.57
C THR A 14 -14.79 -22.15 5.26
N ASP A 15 -15.48 -21.55 4.27
CA ASP A 15 -16.86 -21.86 3.90
C ASP A 15 -16.92 -22.57 2.53
N SER A 16 -17.21 -23.88 2.56
CA SER A 16 -17.29 -24.71 1.36
C SER A 16 -18.48 -24.37 0.45
N ASP A 17 -19.61 -23.97 1.02
CA ASP A 17 -20.83 -23.65 0.27
C ASP A 17 -20.67 -22.32 -0.45
N LEU A 18 -20.11 -21.33 0.24
CA LEU A 18 -19.70 -20.06 -0.37
C LEU A 18 -18.72 -20.31 -1.51
N ARG A 19 -17.67 -21.11 -1.26
CA ARG A 19 -16.65 -21.44 -2.27
C ARG A 19 -17.28 -22.08 -3.52
N ALA A 20 -18.16 -23.08 -3.35
CA ALA A 20 -18.84 -23.72 -4.45
C ALA A 20 -19.69 -22.74 -5.29
N ARG A 21 -20.45 -21.86 -4.62
CA ARG A 21 -21.29 -20.86 -5.31
C ARG A 21 -20.46 -19.79 -6.00
N PHE A 22 -19.41 -19.31 -5.33
CA PHE A 22 -18.54 -18.26 -5.82
C PHE A 22 -17.83 -18.71 -7.10
N PHE A 23 -17.21 -19.90 -7.08
CA PHE A 23 -16.47 -20.40 -8.23
C PHE A 23 -17.32 -21.03 -9.34
N ALA A 24 -18.63 -21.25 -9.11
CA ALA A 24 -19.51 -21.86 -10.10
C ALA A 24 -19.51 -21.16 -11.48
N ARG A 25 -19.27 -19.85 -11.52
CA ARG A 25 -19.33 -19.04 -12.76
C ARG A 25 -18.20 -18.04 -12.91
N ILE A 26 -17.30 -17.93 -11.93
CA ILE A 26 -16.20 -16.96 -11.98
C ILE A 26 -15.18 -17.38 -13.05
N LYS A 27 -14.75 -16.40 -13.85
CA LYS A 27 -13.75 -16.58 -14.92
C LYS A 27 -12.60 -15.59 -14.84
N LEU A 28 -12.76 -14.52 -14.05
CA LEU A 28 -11.77 -13.46 -13.91
C LEU A 28 -11.95 -12.79 -12.55
N PHE A 29 -10.83 -12.52 -11.88
CA PHE A 29 -10.78 -11.56 -10.78
C PHE A 29 -10.29 -10.23 -11.33
N PHE A 30 -11.03 -9.14 -11.08
CA PHE A 30 -10.59 -7.79 -11.45
C PHE A 30 -10.50 -6.92 -10.21
N PHE A 31 -9.36 -6.28 -9.99
CA PHE A 31 -9.16 -5.34 -8.89
C PHE A 31 -8.46 -4.06 -9.38
N ALA A 32 -8.76 -2.94 -8.72
CA ALA A 32 -8.22 -1.63 -9.07
C ALA A 32 -8.28 -0.70 -7.86
N ALA A 33 -7.86 0.54 -8.08
CA ALA A 33 -7.84 1.66 -7.14
C ALA A 33 -6.84 1.56 -5.98
N ALA A 34 -6.45 0.36 -5.55
CA ALA A 34 -5.34 0.14 -4.64
C ALA A 34 -4.70 -1.23 -4.93
N GLY A 35 -3.42 -1.35 -4.62
CA GLY A 35 -2.65 -2.57 -4.80
C GLY A 35 -3.20 -3.72 -3.95
N LEU A 36 -3.15 -4.94 -4.49
CA LEU A 36 -3.43 -6.16 -3.75
C LEU A 36 -2.09 -6.84 -3.43
N SER A 37 -1.88 -7.21 -2.16
CA SER A 37 -0.60 -7.78 -1.70
C SER A 37 -0.39 -9.20 -2.23
N GLN A 38 0.87 -9.58 -2.47
CA GLN A 38 1.21 -10.91 -3.03
C GLN A 38 0.62 -12.05 -2.21
N SER A 39 0.58 -11.93 -0.87
CA SER A 39 -0.03 -12.94 0.01
C SER A 39 -1.50 -13.21 -0.31
N ILE A 40 -2.29 -12.17 -0.62
CA ILE A 40 -3.71 -12.33 -0.95
C ILE A 40 -3.87 -12.95 -2.34
N TRP A 41 -3.01 -12.58 -3.29
CA TRP A 41 -2.96 -13.26 -4.59
C TRP A 41 -2.69 -14.76 -4.40
N ASP A 42 -1.65 -15.11 -3.65
CA ASP A 42 -1.26 -16.51 -3.46
C ASP A 42 -2.36 -17.32 -2.77
N ARG A 43 -3.09 -16.72 -1.83
CA ARG A 43 -4.25 -17.36 -1.17
C ARG A 43 -5.42 -17.55 -2.13
N LEU A 44 -5.76 -16.53 -2.94
CA LEU A 44 -6.82 -16.64 -3.94
C LEU A 44 -6.49 -17.69 -5.00
N ASP A 45 -5.25 -17.71 -5.49
CA ASP A 45 -4.76 -18.74 -6.43
C ASP A 45 -4.89 -20.13 -5.81
N ARG A 46 -4.42 -20.32 -4.57
CA ARG A 46 -4.47 -21.62 -3.88
C ARG A 46 -5.90 -22.12 -3.72
N VAL A 47 -6.83 -21.25 -3.28
CA VAL A 47 -8.24 -21.64 -3.11
C VAL A 47 -8.88 -21.97 -4.44
N ALA A 48 -8.57 -21.20 -5.49
CA ALA A 48 -9.07 -21.46 -6.85
C ALA A 48 -8.55 -22.79 -7.38
N GLU A 49 -7.26 -23.07 -7.27
CA GLU A 49 -6.65 -24.33 -7.70
C GLU A 49 -7.25 -25.53 -6.96
N GLN A 50 -7.42 -25.43 -5.64
CA GLN A 50 -8.00 -26.51 -4.82
C GLN A 50 -9.44 -26.83 -5.19
N HIS A 51 -10.23 -25.83 -5.62
CA HIS A 51 -11.65 -26.02 -5.90
C HIS A 51 -11.96 -26.26 -7.39
N CYS A 52 -11.29 -25.52 -8.28
CA CYS A 52 -11.53 -25.53 -9.72
C CYS A 52 -10.55 -26.42 -10.49
N GLY A 53 -9.42 -26.80 -9.87
CA GLY A 53 -8.31 -27.49 -10.55
C GLY A 53 -7.41 -26.58 -11.38
N GLU A 54 -7.69 -25.27 -11.40
CA GLU A 54 -6.94 -24.26 -12.15
C GLU A 54 -6.95 -22.91 -11.41
N ARG A 55 -5.99 -22.04 -11.75
CA ARG A 55 -6.01 -20.65 -11.30
C ARG A 55 -7.03 -19.84 -12.09
N ILE A 56 -7.71 -18.92 -11.41
CA ILE A 56 -8.52 -17.90 -12.07
C ILE A 56 -7.64 -16.69 -12.36
N ARG A 57 -7.65 -16.22 -13.61
CA ARG A 57 -6.84 -15.06 -14.01
C ARG A 57 -7.19 -13.85 -13.15
N MET A 58 -6.16 -13.25 -12.55
CA MET A 58 -6.26 -11.96 -11.87
C MET A 58 -5.86 -10.83 -12.81
N MET A 59 -6.73 -9.85 -12.99
CA MET A 59 -6.47 -8.64 -13.75
C MET A 59 -6.52 -7.41 -12.86
N ALA A 60 -5.64 -6.46 -13.17
CA ALA A 60 -5.59 -5.16 -12.56
C ALA A 60 -5.51 -4.05 -13.61
N GLY A 61 -5.81 -2.83 -13.18
CA GLY A 61 -5.56 -1.62 -13.95
C GLY A 61 -5.10 -0.49 -13.05
N LEU A 62 -4.17 0.32 -13.57
CA LEU A 62 -3.84 1.61 -12.98
C LEU A 62 -4.71 2.68 -13.63
N GLY A 63 -5.51 3.36 -12.81
CA GLY A 63 -6.34 4.47 -13.25
C GLY A 63 -6.58 5.45 -12.12
N MET A 64 -7.04 6.62 -12.49
CA MET A 64 -7.47 7.71 -11.60
C MET A 64 -8.61 8.48 -12.26
N THR A 65 -9.29 9.32 -11.49
CA THR A 65 -10.46 10.07 -11.96
C THR A 65 -10.14 10.88 -13.21
N GLU A 66 -8.96 11.47 -13.24
CA GLU A 66 -8.42 12.29 -14.31
C GLU A 66 -8.09 11.51 -15.58
N ALA A 67 -8.04 10.18 -15.53
CA ALA A 67 -7.57 9.32 -16.62
C ALA A 67 -8.43 8.06 -16.81
N SER A 68 -9.75 8.25 -16.84
CA SER A 68 -10.78 7.21 -16.93
C SER A 68 -10.51 6.04 -17.90
N PRO A 69 -11.10 4.85 -17.67
CA PRO A 69 -11.18 4.21 -16.38
C PRO A 69 -9.81 3.65 -15.94
N SER A 70 -8.85 3.56 -16.87
CA SER A 70 -7.53 2.97 -16.66
C SER A 70 -6.55 3.41 -17.75
N CYS A 71 -5.34 3.79 -17.35
CA CYS A 71 -4.22 4.07 -18.24
C CYS A 71 -3.49 2.80 -18.67
N THR A 72 -3.47 1.79 -17.79
CA THR A 72 -2.81 0.51 -18.05
C THR A 72 -3.69 -0.65 -17.61
N PHE A 73 -3.45 -1.82 -18.20
CA PHE A 73 -4.08 -3.08 -17.79
C PHE A 73 -3.05 -4.20 -17.76
N THR A 74 -3.19 -5.15 -16.83
CA THR A 74 -2.35 -6.37 -16.73
C THR A 74 -2.65 -7.37 -17.85
N THR A 75 -2.55 -6.95 -19.10
CA THR A 75 -2.71 -7.75 -20.31
C THR A 75 -1.40 -8.35 -20.80
N GLY A 76 -0.26 -7.96 -20.21
CA GLY A 76 1.04 -8.54 -20.52
C GLY A 76 1.32 -9.86 -19.79
N PRO A 77 2.55 -10.39 -19.91
CA PRO A 77 2.87 -11.77 -19.58
C PRO A 77 3.01 -12.06 -18.07
N LEU A 78 3.10 -11.01 -17.25
CA LEU A 78 3.35 -11.15 -15.82
C LEU A 78 2.04 -11.20 -15.02
N SER A 79 2.10 -11.88 -13.87
CA SER A 79 1.00 -12.02 -12.92
C SER A 79 1.54 -12.02 -11.50
N MET A 80 1.70 -10.82 -10.93
CA MET A 80 2.22 -10.63 -9.58
C MET A 80 1.80 -9.28 -9.00
N ALA A 81 1.93 -9.12 -7.69
CA ALA A 81 1.65 -7.87 -7.00
C ALA A 81 2.52 -6.72 -7.53
N GLY A 82 1.91 -5.54 -7.67
CA GLY A 82 2.55 -4.34 -8.19
C GLY A 82 2.64 -4.28 -9.73
N TYR A 83 2.37 -5.37 -10.45
CA TYR A 83 2.29 -5.32 -11.91
C TYR A 83 1.03 -4.57 -12.36
N ILE A 84 1.22 -3.54 -13.17
CA ILE A 84 0.13 -2.72 -13.73
C ILE A 84 -0.01 -2.89 -15.24
N GLY A 85 0.90 -3.66 -15.86
CA GLY A 85 0.75 -4.14 -17.21
C GLY A 85 1.14 -3.17 -18.30
N LEU A 86 0.42 -3.24 -19.42
CA LEU A 86 0.72 -2.48 -20.63
C LEU A 86 -0.24 -1.29 -20.76
N PRO A 87 0.15 -0.22 -21.49
CA PRO A 87 -0.75 0.88 -21.80
C PRO A 87 -2.07 0.39 -22.41
N ALA A 88 -3.17 1.00 -21.98
CA ALA A 88 -4.48 0.77 -22.58
C ALA A 88 -4.47 1.24 -24.06
N PRO A 89 -5.31 0.66 -24.94
CA PRO A 89 -5.42 1.13 -26.32
C PRO A 89 -5.71 2.64 -26.41
N GLY A 90 -4.89 3.38 -27.16
CA GLY A 90 -4.99 4.83 -27.28
C GLY A 90 -4.46 5.62 -26.09
N CYS A 91 -3.86 4.96 -25.09
CA CYS A 91 -3.09 5.60 -24.03
C CYS A 91 -1.60 5.59 -24.37
N GLU A 92 -1.01 6.77 -24.45
CA GLU A 92 0.43 6.94 -24.44
C GLU A 92 0.93 7.04 -23.00
N VAL A 93 2.05 6.38 -22.72
CA VAL A 93 2.72 6.44 -21.41
C VAL A 93 4.11 6.98 -21.61
N ARG A 94 4.46 8.00 -20.81
CA ARG A 94 5.80 8.56 -20.74
C ARG A 94 6.36 8.38 -19.35
N LEU A 95 7.58 7.86 -19.24
CA LEU A 95 8.30 7.76 -17.98
C LEU A 95 9.25 8.95 -17.87
N VAL A 96 9.00 9.83 -16.89
CA VAL A 96 9.76 11.08 -16.71
C VAL A 96 10.53 11.03 -15.39
N PRO A 97 11.86 11.27 -15.37
CA PRO A 97 12.61 11.30 -14.13
C PRO A 97 12.12 12.40 -13.16
N VAL A 98 11.79 12.02 -11.93
CA VAL A 98 11.41 12.90 -10.81
C VAL A 98 12.00 12.35 -9.52
N ASP A 99 12.87 13.12 -8.88
CA ASP A 99 13.48 12.80 -7.57
C ASP A 99 14.04 11.36 -7.43
N GLY A 100 14.70 10.85 -8.48
CA GLY A 100 15.33 9.52 -8.49
C GLY A 100 14.38 8.37 -8.85
N LYS A 101 13.11 8.65 -9.13
CA LYS A 101 12.13 7.73 -9.71
C LYS A 101 11.67 8.18 -11.09
N LEU A 102 10.82 7.39 -11.72
CA LEU A 102 10.15 7.72 -12.97
C LEU A 102 8.67 7.96 -12.69
N GLU A 103 8.19 9.18 -12.95
CA GLU A 103 6.76 9.49 -12.99
C GLU A 103 6.15 8.91 -14.26
N GLY A 104 5.05 8.15 -14.14
CA GLY A 104 4.25 7.76 -15.29
C GLY A 104 3.30 8.86 -15.70
N ARG A 105 3.51 9.50 -16.84
CA ARG A 105 2.60 10.50 -17.40
C ARG A 105 1.79 9.94 -18.54
N PHE A 106 0.55 10.40 -18.66
CA PHE A 106 -0.44 9.78 -19.56
C PHE A 106 -1.03 10.78 -20.54
N ARG A 107 -1.21 10.36 -21.78
CA ARG A 107 -1.93 11.12 -22.81
C ARG A 107 -2.86 10.18 -23.57
N GLY A 108 -4.07 10.64 -23.87
CA GLY A 108 -5.06 9.86 -24.59
C GLY A 108 -6.45 10.47 -24.54
N PRO A 109 -7.42 9.90 -25.27
CA PRO A 109 -8.77 10.45 -25.38
C PRO A 109 -9.58 10.38 -24.08
N HIS A 110 -9.07 9.66 -23.07
CA HIS A 110 -9.71 9.39 -21.80
C HIS A 110 -9.17 10.26 -20.65
N ILE A 111 -8.15 11.07 -20.93
CA ILE A 111 -7.61 12.05 -19.98
C ILE A 111 -8.60 13.22 -19.89
N MET A 112 -8.84 13.70 -18.68
CA MET A 112 -9.70 14.85 -18.43
C MET A 112 -9.20 16.09 -19.18
N PRO A 113 -10.08 17.05 -19.52
CA PRO A 113 -9.65 18.32 -20.12
C PRO A 113 -9.09 19.33 -19.09
N GLY A 114 -9.32 19.10 -17.80
CA GLY A 114 -8.93 19.98 -16.70
C GLY A 114 -9.90 19.97 -15.53
N TYR A 115 -9.56 20.71 -14.48
CA TYR A 115 -10.35 20.84 -13.26
C TYR A 115 -11.37 21.98 -13.35
N TRP A 116 -12.56 21.75 -12.80
CA TRP A 116 -13.66 22.72 -12.85
C TRP A 116 -13.32 24.01 -12.10
N ARG A 117 -13.39 25.16 -12.80
CA ARG A 117 -13.10 26.50 -12.25
C ARG A 117 -11.72 26.64 -11.59
N ALA A 118 -10.76 25.85 -12.05
CA ALA A 118 -9.43 25.74 -11.49
C ALA A 118 -8.38 25.80 -12.60
N PRO A 119 -8.24 26.94 -13.33
CA PRO A 119 -7.40 27.03 -14.52
C PRO A 119 -5.90 26.87 -14.21
N GLU A 120 -5.43 27.37 -13.07
CA GLU A 120 -4.04 27.22 -12.62
C GLU A 120 -3.72 25.75 -12.34
N GLN A 121 -4.54 25.06 -11.55
CA GLN A 121 -4.37 23.64 -11.26
C GLN A 121 -4.51 22.80 -12.54
N SER A 122 -5.38 23.22 -13.47
CA SER A 122 -5.53 22.55 -14.76
C SER A 122 -4.26 22.68 -15.60
N ALA A 123 -3.62 23.85 -15.61
CA ALA A 123 -2.36 24.04 -16.33
C ALA A 123 -1.21 23.23 -15.68
N GLU A 124 -1.14 23.23 -14.34
CA GLU A 124 -0.13 22.48 -13.58
C GLU A 124 -0.27 20.96 -13.73
N ALA A 125 -1.47 20.46 -13.99
CA ALA A 125 -1.75 19.03 -14.15
C ALA A 125 -1.12 18.42 -15.41
N PHE A 126 -0.70 19.23 -16.38
CA PHE A 126 -0.08 18.75 -17.62
C PHE A 126 1.38 19.22 -17.71
N ASP A 127 2.17 18.54 -18.52
CA ASP A 127 3.48 19.03 -18.94
C ASP A 127 3.41 19.75 -20.29
N ASP A 128 4.55 20.31 -20.70
CA ASP A 128 4.66 21.13 -21.91
C ASP A 128 4.33 20.36 -23.20
N GLU A 129 4.27 19.02 -23.14
CA GLU A 129 3.91 18.14 -24.26
C GLU A 129 2.46 17.61 -24.16
N GLY A 130 1.69 18.11 -23.19
CA GLY A 130 0.30 17.76 -22.99
C GLY A 130 0.07 16.39 -22.35
N PHE A 131 1.09 15.82 -21.68
CA PHE A 131 0.88 14.63 -20.86
C PHE A 131 0.41 15.03 -19.47
N TYR A 132 -0.62 14.34 -18.97
CA TYR A 132 -1.11 14.47 -17.60
C TYR A 132 -0.09 13.90 -16.61
N ARG A 133 0.26 14.71 -15.60
CA ARG A 133 1.15 14.39 -14.48
C ARG A 133 0.39 13.60 -13.43
N SER A 134 0.58 12.29 -13.40
CA SER A 134 -0.20 11.41 -12.51
C SER A 134 0.23 11.48 -11.04
N GLY A 135 1.45 11.93 -10.77
CA GLY A 135 2.07 11.80 -9.45
C GLY A 135 2.35 10.34 -9.03
N ASP A 136 2.16 9.36 -9.93
CA ASP A 136 2.47 7.95 -9.70
C ASP A 136 3.87 7.61 -10.20
N ALA A 137 4.65 6.96 -9.33
CA ALA A 137 5.93 6.41 -9.69
C ALA A 137 5.73 5.04 -10.36
N ILE A 138 6.35 4.86 -11.53
CA ILE A 138 6.21 3.68 -12.37
C ILE A 138 7.59 3.26 -12.87
N LYS A 139 7.86 1.96 -12.91
CA LYS A 139 9.07 1.41 -13.54
C LYS A 139 8.72 0.37 -14.58
N LEU A 140 9.65 0.10 -15.48
CA LEU A 140 9.57 -1.07 -16.35
C LEU A 140 9.64 -2.34 -15.50
N ALA A 141 8.83 -3.34 -15.84
CA ALA A 141 8.94 -4.66 -15.22
C ALA A 141 10.32 -5.29 -15.47
N ASP A 142 10.85 -5.06 -16.67
CA ASP A 142 12.23 -5.36 -17.03
C ASP A 142 12.79 -4.18 -17.87
N PRO A 143 13.85 -3.49 -17.39
CA PRO A 143 14.49 -2.39 -18.12
C PRO A 143 14.97 -2.77 -19.53
N CYS A 144 15.31 -4.04 -19.76
CA CYS A 144 15.77 -4.55 -21.05
C CYS A 144 14.61 -5.03 -21.94
N ASN A 145 13.41 -5.20 -21.39
CA ASN A 145 12.23 -5.72 -22.11
C ASN A 145 10.98 -4.87 -21.82
N PRO A 146 10.86 -3.65 -22.38
CA PRO A 146 9.70 -2.77 -22.12
C PRO A 146 8.35 -3.39 -22.48
N GLN A 147 8.33 -4.33 -23.44
CA GLN A 147 7.14 -5.08 -23.85
C GLN A 147 6.59 -6.00 -22.75
N TRP A 148 7.33 -6.25 -21.68
CA TRP A 148 6.82 -6.98 -20.51
C TRP A 148 5.91 -6.11 -19.64
N GLY A 149 5.90 -4.80 -19.85
CA GLY A 149 5.00 -3.85 -19.21
C GLY A 149 5.60 -3.15 -18.00
N LEU A 150 4.72 -2.63 -17.16
CA LEU A 150 5.01 -1.64 -16.14
C LEU A 150 4.68 -2.18 -14.74
N MET A 151 5.43 -1.69 -13.75
CA MET A 151 5.24 -1.95 -12.33
C MET A 151 4.95 -0.64 -11.62
N PHE A 152 3.99 -0.66 -10.71
CA PHE A 152 3.73 0.44 -9.78
C PHE A 152 4.83 0.52 -8.72
N ASP A 153 5.36 1.72 -8.49
CA ASP A 153 6.49 1.97 -7.58
C ASP A 153 6.16 2.99 -6.47
N GLY A 154 4.87 3.30 -6.28
CA GLY A 154 4.36 4.17 -5.22
C GLY A 154 3.84 5.51 -5.73
N ARG A 155 3.51 6.40 -4.80
CA ARG A 155 3.08 7.78 -5.06
C ARG A 155 4.24 8.72 -4.77
N LEU A 156 4.58 9.59 -5.72
CA LEU A 156 5.68 10.56 -5.55
C LEU A 156 5.44 11.50 -4.37
N ALA A 157 4.18 11.89 -4.15
CA ALA A 157 3.80 12.75 -3.04
C ALA A 157 3.94 12.12 -1.64
N GLU A 158 4.15 10.79 -1.56
CA GLU A 158 4.41 10.09 -0.30
C GLU A 158 5.90 9.94 0.00
N ASP A 159 6.76 9.98 -1.02
CA ASP A 159 8.21 9.86 -0.87
C ASP A 159 8.81 11.16 -0.30
N PHE A 160 9.90 11.05 0.44
CA PHE A 160 10.58 12.20 1.06
C PHE A 160 12.08 11.96 1.25
N LYS A 161 12.81 13.01 1.58
CA LYS A 161 14.24 12.93 1.95
C LYS A 161 14.40 13.02 3.46
N LEU A 162 15.28 12.18 4.01
CA LEU A 162 15.74 12.32 5.40
C LEU A 162 16.61 13.58 5.54
N SER A 163 16.85 14.00 6.79
CA SER A 163 17.80 15.09 7.08
C SER A 163 19.24 14.77 6.60
N SER A 164 19.56 13.48 6.46
CA SER A 164 20.82 13.00 5.88
C SER A 164 20.91 13.18 4.36
N GLY A 165 19.84 13.65 3.70
CA GLY A 165 19.74 13.78 2.25
C GLY A 165 19.38 12.48 1.52
N VAL A 166 19.29 11.35 2.24
CA VAL A 166 18.94 10.05 1.64
C VAL A 166 17.45 10.03 1.29
N PHE A 167 17.15 9.60 0.06
CA PHE A 167 15.77 9.48 -0.44
C PHE A 167 15.08 8.22 0.07
N VAL A 168 13.83 8.36 0.51
CA VAL A 168 13.03 7.28 1.08
C VAL A 168 11.87 6.97 0.14
N SER A 169 11.85 5.74 -0.35
CA SER A 169 10.74 5.21 -1.15
C SER A 169 9.70 4.58 -0.23
N VAL A 170 8.63 5.32 0.07
CA VAL A 170 7.61 4.90 1.03
C VAL A 170 6.81 3.72 0.50
N GLY A 171 6.36 3.77 -0.76
CA GLY A 171 5.51 2.74 -1.35
C GLY A 171 6.09 1.31 -1.20
N PRO A 172 7.32 1.05 -1.68
CA PRO A 172 7.98 -0.25 -1.49
C PRO A 172 8.15 -0.67 -0.03
N LEU A 173 8.57 0.26 0.85
CA LEU A 173 8.77 -0.04 2.27
C LEU A 173 7.45 -0.42 2.97
N ARG A 174 6.40 0.39 2.75
CA ARG A 174 5.06 0.15 3.30
C ARG A 174 4.48 -1.16 2.79
N ASN A 175 4.53 -1.41 1.47
CA ASN A 175 4.00 -2.65 0.89
C ASN A 175 4.67 -3.90 1.49
N ARG A 176 6.01 -3.88 1.62
CA ARG A 176 6.77 -4.98 2.24
C ARG A 176 6.39 -5.16 3.72
N ALA A 177 6.30 -4.06 4.46
CA ALA A 177 5.93 -4.09 5.87
C ALA A 177 4.51 -4.66 6.09
N VAL A 178 3.53 -4.28 5.28
CA VAL A 178 2.18 -4.88 5.32
C VAL A 178 2.23 -6.36 4.96
N LEU A 179 2.99 -6.74 3.92
CA LEU A 179 3.09 -8.13 3.48
C LEU A 179 3.70 -9.05 4.55
N GLU A 180 4.86 -8.69 5.10
CA GLU A 180 5.52 -9.44 6.17
C GLU A 180 4.77 -9.36 7.51
N GLY A 181 3.92 -8.35 7.64
CA GLY A 181 3.08 -8.06 8.79
C GLY A 181 1.79 -8.87 8.86
N SER A 182 1.48 -9.65 7.82
CA SER A 182 0.30 -10.51 7.82
C SER A 182 0.40 -11.62 8.90
N PRO A 183 -0.66 -11.91 9.66
CA PRO A 183 -2.02 -11.37 9.54
C PRO A 183 -2.30 -10.11 10.39
N TYR A 184 -1.37 -9.62 11.21
CA TYR A 184 -1.70 -8.62 12.24
C TYR A 184 -1.55 -7.15 11.80
N VAL A 185 -0.83 -6.85 10.73
CA VAL A 185 -0.71 -5.49 10.18
C VAL A 185 -1.81 -5.26 9.15
N GLN A 186 -2.63 -4.24 9.36
CA GLN A 186 -3.60 -3.78 8.36
C GLN A 186 -2.91 -2.83 7.37
N ASP A 187 -2.27 -1.80 7.91
CA ASP A 187 -1.56 -0.78 7.14
C ASP A 187 -0.60 -0.01 8.06
N LEU A 188 0.24 0.83 7.49
CA LEU A 188 1.16 1.69 8.24
C LEU A 188 1.46 2.99 7.51
N VAL A 189 1.82 4.00 8.28
CA VAL A 189 2.27 5.30 7.79
C VAL A 189 3.73 5.48 8.15
N ILE A 190 4.57 5.68 7.13
CA ILE A 190 6.00 5.92 7.33
C ILE A 190 6.17 7.38 7.75
N ALA A 191 6.67 7.59 8.96
CA ALA A 191 6.95 8.89 9.52
C ALA A 191 8.44 9.14 9.46
N ALA A 192 8.88 10.17 8.73
CA ALA A 192 10.21 10.76 8.87
C ALA A 192 10.47 12.11 8.15
N PRO A 193 9.47 12.99 7.90
CA PRO A 193 9.79 14.27 7.28
C PRO A 193 10.78 15.05 8.16
N ASP A 194 11.96 15.37 7.61
CA ASP A 194 13.04 16.11 8.25
C ASP A 194 13.64 15.46 9.52
N ARG A 195 13.76 14.13 9.53
CA ARG A 195 14.35 13.37 10.64
C ARG A 195 15.54 12.53 10.19
N GLU A 196 16.39 12.14 11.14
CA GLU A 196 17.57 11.30 10.89
C GLU A 196 17.21 9.82 10.68
N CYS A 197 16.03 9.41 11.16
CA CYS A 197 15.61 8.02 11.14
C CYS A 197 14.10 7.84 10.89
N LEU A 198 13.76 6.68 10.31
CA LEU A 198 12.38 6.31 10.01
C LEU A 198 11.67 5.77 11.25
N GLY A 199 10.42 6.17 11.41
CA GLY A 199 9.44 5.51 12.25
C GLY A 199 8.21 5.09 11.46
N ALA A 200 7.34 4.31 12.09
CA ALA A 200 6.04 4.00 11.52
C ALA A 200 4.90 4.03 12.53
N LEU A 201 3.78 4.64 12.13
CA LEU A 201 2.49 4.47 12.81
C LEU A 201 1.81 3.23 12.22
N VAL A 202 1.52 2.23 13.04
CA VAL A 202 1.00 0.93 12.59
C VAL A 202 -0.47 0.82 12.95
N PHE A 203 -1.31 0.62 11.95
CA PHE A 203 -2.71 0.27 12.11
C PHE A 203 -2.82 -1.25 12.08
N ALA A 204 -3.14 -1.84 13.24
CA ALA A 204 -3.22 -3.29 13.41
C ALA A 204 -4.60 -3.83 12.99
N ARG A 205 -4.64 -5.08 12.53
CA ARG A 205 -5.89 -5.82 12.40
C ARG A 205 -6.35 -6.27 13.79
N LEU A 206 -7.21 -5.44 14.41
CA LEU A 206 -7.60 -5.58 15.81
C LEU A 206 -8.28 -6.92 16.14
N TYR A 207 -9.05 -7.47 15.22
CA TYR A 207 -9.73 -8.76 15.42
C TYR A 207 -8.72 -9.89 15.63
N GLU A 208 -7.70 -9.97 14.78
CA GLU A 208 -6.61 -10.94 14.83
C GLU A 208 -5.72 -10.70 16.06
N CYS A 209 -5.40 -9.43 16.36
CA CYS A 209 -4.66 -9.08 17.57
C CYS A 209 -5.41 -9.47 18.86
N ARG A 210 -6.74 -9.39 18.87
CA ARG A 210 -7.56 -9.81 20.02
C ARG A 210 -7.42 -11.30 20.28
N GLN A 211 -7.41 -12.12 19.24
CA GLN A 211 -7.16 -13.57 19.37
C GLN A 211 -5.74 -13.86 19.87
N LEU A 212 -4.75 -13.11 19.38
CA LEU A 212 -3.36 -13.24 19.84
C LEU A 212 -3.18 -12.81 21.30
N SER A 213 -3.92 -11.79 21.76
CA SER A 213 -3.76 -11.21 23.10
C SER A 213 -4.11 -12.16 24.25
N GLY A 214 -5.01 -13.13 24.00
CA GLY A 214 -5.56 -14.01 25.03
C GLY A 214 -6.43 -13.29 26.08
N LEU A 215 -6.77 -12.02 25.85
CA LEU A 215 -7.62 -11.23 26.76
C LEU A 215 -9.11 -11.57 26.58
N PRO A 216 -9.94 -11.28 27.61
CA PRO A 216 -11.40 -11.37 27.51
C PRO A 216 -11.99 -10.54 26.36
N ALA A 217 -13.18 -10.93 25.89
CA ALA A 217 -13.84 -10.31 24.75
C ALA A 217 -14.18 -8.82 24.97
N ASP A 218 -14.35 -8.39 26.22
CA ASP A 218 -14.67 -7.01 26.63
C ASP A 218 -13.43 -6.11 26.82
N ALA A 219 -12.21 -6.65 26.62
CA ALA A 219 -11.00 -5.83 26.65
C ALA A 219 -11.04 -4.72 25.59
N SER A 220 -10.66 -3.51 25.98
CA SER A 220 -10.53 -2.39 25.04
C SER A 220 -9.42 -2.63 24.03
N ASP A 221 -9.50 -1.98 22.86
CA ASP A 221 -8.48 -2.11 21.82
C ASP A 221 -7.10 -1.68 22.31
N ALA A 222 -7.03 -0.64 23.15
CA ALA A 222 -5.79 -0.21 23.79
C ALA A 222 -5.19 -1.31 24.69
N GLN A 223 -6.01 -2.04 25.46
CA GLN A 223 -5.54 -3.17 26.27
C GLN A 223 -5.04 -4.33 25.41
N VAL A 224 -5.74 -4.62 24.30
CA VAL A 224 -5.32 -5.65 23.34
C VAL A 224 -3.95 -5.32 22.74
N LEU A 225 -3.78 -4.09 22.23
CA LEU A 225 -2.51 -3.65 21.63
C LEU A 225 -1.37 -3.53 22.65
N ALA A 226 -1.69 -3.26 23.92
CA ALA A 226 -0.71 -3.21 25.00
C ALA A 226 -0.36 -4.59 25.58
N SER A 227 -1.09 -5.65 25.23
CA SER A 227 -0.85 -6.99 25.75
C SER A 227 0.51 -7.55 25.34
N GLU A 228 1.16 -8.28 26.25
CA GLU A 228 2.50 -8.83 26.03
C GLU A 228 2.60 -9.68 24.75
N PRO A 229 1.67 -10.61 24.44
CA PRO A 229 1.75 -11.40 23.21
C PRO A 229 1.72 -10.56 21.94
N VAL A 230 0.89 -9.52 21.92
CA VAL A 230 0.78 -8.60 20.77
C VAL A 230 2.05 -7.75 20.65
N ARG A 231 2.51 -7.15 21.75
CA ARG A 231 3.72 -6.31 21.75
C ARG A 231 4.96 -7.10 21.33
N GLN A 232 5.12 -8.33 21.84
CA GLN A 232 6.23 -9.20 21.48
C GLN A 232 6.21 -9.55 19.98
N TRP A 233 5.03 -9.91 19.44
CA TRP A 233 4.91 -10.22 18.02
C TRP A 233 5.30 -9.04 17.13
N PHE A 234 4.85 -7.83 17.46
CA PHE A 234 5.20 -6.62 16.70
C PHE A 234 6.68 -6.23 16.85
N ALA A 235 7.28 -6.48 18.02
CA ALA A 235 8.72 -6.29 18.21
C ALA A 235 9.54 -7.24 17.33
N ASP A 236 9.17 -8.53 17.28
CA ASP A 236 9.82 -9.53 16.44
C ASP A 236 9.60 -9.25 14.94
N TRP A 237 8.40 -8.78 14.58
CA TRP A 237 8.11 -8.31 13.23
C TRP A 237 9.00 -7.14 12.81
N LEU A 238 9.18 -6.13 13.67
CA LEU A 238 10.08 -5.00 13.39
C LEU A 238 11.52 -5.48 13.18
N GLN A 239 11.99 -6.44 13.99
CA GLN A 239 13.32 -7.01 13.82
C GLN A 239 13.44 -7.72 12.46
N ARG A 240 12.49 -8.61 12.12
CA ARG A 240 12.47 -9.32 10.83
C ARG A 240 12.45 -8.36 9.65
N LEU A 241 11.61 -7.34 9.70
CA LEU A 241 11.50 -6.33 8.65
C LEU A 241 12.83 -5.59 8.42
N ASN A 242 13.56 -5.32 9.49
CA ASN A 242 14.85 -4.64 9.42
C ASN A 242 16.01 -5.55 8.97
N LEU A 243 15.87 -6.89 8.96
CA LEU A 243 16.93 -7.79 8.45
C LEU A 243 17.22 -7.57 6.97
N GLN A 244 16.24 -7.09 6.20
CA GLN A 244 16.38 -6.81 4.78
C GLN A 244 16.67 -5.32 4.51
N ALA A 245 16.85 -4.50 5.54
CA ALA A 245 17.16 -3.08 5.36
C ALA A 245 18.61 -2.92 4.89
N SER A 246 18.82 -2.16 3.81
CA SER A 246 20.13 -1.86 3.23
C SER A 246 20.73 -0.53 3.74
N GLY A 247 20.03 0.18 4.62
CA GLY A 247 20.47 1.46 5.18
C GLY A 247 19.36 2.20 5.93
N ASN A 248 19.64 3.44 6.35
CA ASN A 248 18.71 4.27 7.11
C ASN A 248 17.39 4.59 6.37
N ALA A 249 17.40 4.62 5.03
CA ALA A 249 16.21 4.85 4.22
C ALA A 249 15.28 3.63 4.07
N SER A 250 15.65 2.48 4.64
CA SER A 250 14.81 1.26 4.63
C SER A 250 14.69 0.59 6.00
N ARG A 251 15.35 1.12 7.04
CA ARG A 251 15.32 0.62 8.42
C ARG A 251 14.38 1.47 9.27
N LEU A 252 13.40 0.84 9.92
CA LEU A 252 12.54 1.50 10.90
C LEU A 252 13.18 1.43 12.28
N GLU A 253 13.45 2.58 12.91
CA GLU A 253 14.00 2.62 14.27
C GLU A 253 12.93 2.38 15.33
N TRP A 254 11.68 2.68 15.00
CA TRP A 254 10.55 2.46 15.88
C TRP A 254 9.25 2.26 15.13
N ILE A 255 8.32 1.59 15.79
CA ILE A 255 6.92 1.52 15.41
C ILE A 255 6.03 1.92 16.58
N ALA A 256 4.85 2.46 16.28
CA ALA A 256 3.85 2.82 17.27
C ALA A 256 2.49 2.25 16.86
N LEU A 257 1.97 1.33 17.66
CA LEU A 257 0.64 0.77 17.43
C LEU A 257 -0.40 1.86 17.70
N GLN A 258 -1.29 2.07 16.72
CA GLN A 258 -2.36 3.06 16.82
C GLN A 258 -3.59 2.43 17.45
N ASP A 259 -3.99 2.94 18.62
CA ASP A 259 -5.22 2.57 19.31
C ASP A 259 -6.44 3.36 18.80
N GLU A 260 -6.25 4.58 18.32
CA GLU A 260 -7.25 5.34 17.56
C GLU A 260 -7.20 4.97 16.07
N ALA A 261 -8.29 4.39 15.57
CA ALA A 261 -8.47 4.07 14.15
C ALA A 261 -8.31 5.31 13.25
N ALA A 262 -7.97 5.09 11.97
CA ALA A 262 -7.91 6.17 10.99
C ALA A 262 -9.30 6.77 10.75
N SER A 263 -9.40 8.11 10.82
CA SER A 263 -10.66 8.83 10.68
C SER A 263 -11.02 9.11 9.21
N ILE A 264 -12.24 8.73 8.81
CA ILE A 264 -12.83 9.11 7.52
C ILE A 264 -13.04 10.63 7.48
N ASP A 265 -13.58 11.22 8.55
CA ASP A 265 -13.90 12.66 8.62
C ASP A 265 -12.66 13.54 8.49
N ARG A 266 -11.52 13.09 9.01
CA ARG A 266 -10.23 13.78 8.87
C ARG A 266 -9.51 13.45 7.55
N GLY A 267 -10.07 12.56 6.73
CA GLY A 267 -9.47 12.10 5.48
C GLY A 267 -8.23 11.22 5.65
N GLU A 268 -8.01 10.64 6.83
CA GLU A 268 -6.91 9.70 7.11
C GLU A 268 -7.10 8.36 6.40
N ILE A 269 -8.36 7.99 6.12
CA ILE A 269 -8.74 6.87 5.29
C ILE A 269 -9.65 7.38 4.18
N THR A 270 -9.44 6.89 2.95
CA THR A 270 -10.28 7.24 1.81
C THR A 270 -11.63 6.52 1.89
N ASP A 271 -12.63 6.97 1.13
CA ASP A 271 -13.87 6.20 0.90
C ASP A 271 -13.59 4.79 0.36
N LYS A 272 -12.38 4.61 -0.22
CA LYS A 272 -11.89 3.34 -0.74
C LYS A 272 -11.28 2.42 0.32
N GLY A 273 -11.22 2.85 1.57
CA GLY A 273 -10.64 2.12 2.68
C GLY A 273 -9.11 2.10 2.72
N SER A 274 -8.43 2.90 1.88
CA SER A 274 -6.96 3.02 1.87
C SER A 274 -6.50 4.16 2.79
N ILE A 275 -5.40 3.96 3.52
CA ILE A 275 -4.84 5.02 4.37
C ILE A 275 -4.16 6.09 3.52
N ASN A 276 -4.51 7.35 3.80
CA ASN A 276 -3.90 8.56 3.27
C ASN A 276 -2.78 9.01 4.20
N GLN A 277 -1.54 8.66 3.85
CA GLN A 277 -0.37 8.95 4.67
C GLN A 277 -0.21 10.45 4.98
N ARG A 278 -0.44 11.33 4.00
CA ARG A 278 -0.29 12.77 4.18
C ARG A 278 -1.26 13.31 5.24
N ALA A 279 -2.52 12.89 5.17
CA ALA A 279 -3.53 13.31 6.15
C ALA A 279 -3.20 12.77 7.56
N VAL A 280 -2.78 11.50 7.68
CA VAL A 280 -2.36 10.93 8.97
C VAL A 280 -1.19 11.71 9.57
N LEU A 281 -0.13 11.97 8.80
CA LEU A 281 1.03 12.71 9.28
C LEU A 281 0.67 14.15 9.68
N GLN A 282 -0.26 14.79 8.96
CA GLN A 282 -0.73 16.14 9.27
C GLN A 282 -1.54 16.16 10.58
N TRP A 283 -2.55 15.30 10.72
CA TRP A 283 -3.43 15.29 11.88
C TRP A 283 -2.79 14.72 13.14
N ARG A 284 -1.84 13.80 12.99
CA ARG A 284 -1.10 13.17 14.09
C ARG A 284 0.30 13.75 14.31
N ALA A 285 0.59 14.93 13.75
CA ALA A 285 1.91 15.56 13.83
C ALA A 285 2.44 15.67 15.27
N ALA A 286 1.61 16.12 16.22
CA ALA A 286 2.00 16.22 17.62
C ALA A 286 2.34 14.86 18.26
N HIS A 287 1.64 13.80 17.87
CA HIS A 287 1.92 12.44 18.33
C HIS A 287 3.23 11.91 17.74
N VAL A 288 3.46 12.13 16.45
CA VAL A 288 4.74 11.81 15.77
C VAL A 288 5.91 12.52 16.44
N GLU A 289 5.76 13.80 16.78
CA GLU A 289 6.79 14.55 17.52
C GLU A 289 7.08 13.94 18.90
N ALA A 290 6.04 13.56 19.65
CA ALA A 290 6.20 12.91 20.95
C ALA A 290 6.92 11.55 20.83
N LEU A 291 6.64 10.78 19.77
CA LEU A 291 7.31 9.51 19.46
C LEU A 291 8.80 9.71 19.20
N TYR A 292 9.17 10.70 18.39
CA TYR A 292 10.57 11.04 18.14
C TYR A 292 11.31 11.49 19.40
N ARG A 293 10.62 12.18 20.32
CA ARG A 293 11.19 12.56 21.62
C ARG A 293 11.25 11.41 22.63
N GLY A 294 10.73 10.23 22.29
CA GLY A 294 10.64 9.08 23.20
C GLY A 294 9.66 9.28 24.36
N GLN A 295 8.67 10.15 24.19
CA GLN A 295 7.70 10.53 25.22
C GLN A 295 6.40 9.72 25.15
N ALA A 296 6.25 8.83 24.17
CA ALA A 296 5.04 8.02 23.97
C ALA A 296 5.25 6.57 24.43
N PRO A 297 4.41 6.04 25.36
CA PRO A 297 4.54 4.68 25.91
C PRO A 297 4.18 3.55 24.93
N SER A 298 3.53 3.87 23.81
CA SER A 298 3.15 2.92 22.77
C SER A 298 4.29 2.54 21.81
N ILE A 299 5.46 3.19 21.94
CA ILE A 299 6.59 2.96 21.05
C ILE A 299 7.24 1.58 21.27
N LEU A 300 7.49 0.86 20.20
CA LEU A 300 8.37 -0.31 20.14
C LEU A 300 9.61 0.09 19.34
N ARG A 301 10.79 -0.08 19.91
CA ARG A 301 12.05 0.30 19.27
C ARG A 301 12.72 -0.92 18.66
N ALA A 302 13.37 -0.71 17.51
CA ALA A 302 14.27 -1.70 16.97
C ALA A 302 15.45 -1.89 17.95
N GLY A 303 15.88 -3.15 18.13
CA GLY A 303 17.13 -3.44 18.84
C GLY A 303 18.31 -2.74 18.17
N LYS A 304 19.41 -2.53 18.90
CA LYS A 304 20.64 -2.04 18.29
C LYS A 304 21.07 -2.98 17.16
N PRO A 305 21.49 -2.48 15.99
CA PRO A 305 22.08 -3.33 14.96
C PRO A 305 23.27 -4.08 15.58
N SER A 306 23.28 -5.40 15.38
CA SER A 306 24.39 -6.29 15.77
C SER A 306 25.65 -6.01 14.96
#